data_AF-A0A7S0ZQF3-F1
#
_entry.id   AF-A0A7S0ZQF3-F1
#
_cell.length_a   1.000
_cell.length_b   1.000
_cell.length_c   1.000
_cell.angle_alpha   90.00
_cell.angle_beta   90.00
_cell.angle_gamma   90.00
#
_symmetry.space_group_name_H-M   'P 1'
#
loop_
_entity.id
_entity.type
_entity.pdbx_description
1 polymer ?
#
loop_
_entity_poly.entity_id
_entity_poly.type
_entity_poly.pdbx_seq_one_letter_code
_entity_poly.pdbx_strand_id
1 'polypeptide(L)'
;MVWAGCCCHESGDGHFEVVEAGFPALSATATDQPHDPSVKEHCPNLLQAMLEQEGLTSGFVEGWLDLHALVSGGERGMIPESTIEPVDGLPEMSSLPPGDSSLLARTAVLKLNGGVCRSLGADIATGLLEVRKDQTFLDLIAQRVLETPDMRFLLMNSYLTESDTYEFFKRYPELLAQWSRVALRQNRAPKINTKTMMPEHQQWSVPGHGDLFETLHASGTLDTLLEEGYQYMLVSNCDNLGATLDARLLGHLDRTGAPMLMEVCVREEGDLFGGHLARLKGSREIVLRERVQCSPADLSDFQNTSKHKYFNTNNLWFNIQKLKAALIQNGGRLPLPLMVRETLFNESQNNGSVFHIETSAGSALTVLKGSSVVVVPKSRFGAVKSCAQLLLLRSDAYEVDDLVPVLAPGVTKLPVINLDDHYKTVDDLDAAFPRGVPSLKECTMLTISGRVEFAEGSVCMGEVAIVNSNPRVRPQACGRLQGRMDLTQSVSALEVKEWVVIVNKVATGNSLGMDVRKDTKNTLWLVTRVTGGLIGQWNQENPTKRVKKGDLLIRVNEVSGSATRMIEETQRAGKLEILVRRPDVCLSSVSE
;
A
#
# COMPACT_ATOMS: atom_id res chain seq x y z
N MET A 1 17.93 37.28 22.50
CA MET A 1 18.13 38.53 21.73
C MET A 1 17.32 38.36 20.45
N VAL A 2 16.02 38.67 20.39
CA VAL A 2 15.35 39.99 20.34
C VAL A 2 15.98 40.94 19.33
N TRP A 3 15.23 41.24 18.27
CA TRP A 3 15.07 42.49 17.49
C TRP A 3 13.93 42.16 16.50
N ALA A 4 12.65 42.52 16.65
CA ALA A 4 11.96 43.81 16.89
C ALA A 4 12.07 44.80 15.71
N GLY A 5 10.90 45.21 15.20
CA GLY A 5 10.72 46.23 14.17
C GLY A 5 9.25 46.47 13.81
N CYS A 6 8.40 46.74 14.80
CA CYS A 6 7.07 47.36 14.59
C CYS A 6 7.23 48.86 14.35
N CYS A 7 6.45 49.43 13.44
CA CYS A 7 6.08 50.84 13.48
C CYS A 7 4.67 50.96 14.08
N CYS A 8 4.58 51.58 15.26
CA CYS A 8 3.34 52.08 15.84
C CYS A 8 3.22 53.59 15.57
N HIS A 9 2.00 54.08 15.41
CA HIS A 9 1.63 55.46 15.72
C HIS A 9 0.62 55.44 16.86
N GLU A 10 0.92 56.16 17.92
CA GLU A 10 0.07 56.35 19.09
C GLU A 10 -0.97 57.44 18.84
N SER A 11 -2.21 57.20 19.25
CA SER A 11 -3.05 58.23 19.84
C SER A 11 -3.84 57.59 20.98
N GLY A 12 -3.70 58.20 22.17
CA GLY A 12 -4.15 57.66 23.43
C GLY A 12 -5.67 57.60 23.57
N ASP A 13 -6.13 56.46 24.07
CA ASP A 13 -6.81 56.38 25.36
C ASP A 13 -6.76 54.92 25.80
N GLY A 14 -6.32 54.70 27.04
CA GLY A 14 -6.00 53.38 27.56
C GLY A 14 -7.25 52.53 27.80
N HIS A 15 -7.57 51.65 26.85
CA HIS A 15 -8.37 50.45 27.06
C HIS A 15 -7.90 49.35 26.08
N PHE A 16 -7.46 48.21 26.62
CA PHE A 16 -7.21 47.00 25.83
C PHE A 16 -8.55 46.30 25.56
N GLU A 17 -9.05 46.37 24.33
CA GLU A 17 -10.06 45.44 23.82
C GLU A 17 -9.38 44.35 22.99
N VAL A 18 -9.63 43.10 23.35
CA VAL A 18 -9.33 41.92 22.53
C VAL A 18 -10.35 41.91 21.40
N VAL A 19 -9.94 42.28 20.19
CA VAL A 19 -10.77 42.12 19.00
C VAL A 19 -10.55 40.69 18.46
N GLU A 20 -11.43 39.77 18.87
CA GLU A 20 -11.67 38.54 18.12
C GLU A 20 -12.25 38.92 16.75
N ALA A 21 -11.47 38.73 15.68
CA ALA A 21 -11.99 38.80 14.32
C ALA A 21 -12.87 37.56 14.08
N GLY A 22 -14.17 37.70 14.36
CA GLY A 22 -15.18 36.68 14.13
C GLY A 22 -15.32 36.35 12.65
N PHE A 23 -15.12 35.07 12.32
CA PHE A 23 -15.66 34.48 11.09
C PHE A 23 -17.18 34.34 11.24
N PRO A 24 -17.98 34.63 10.21
CA PRO A 24 -19.38 34.25 10.22
C PRO A 24 -19.48 32.73 10.12
N ALA A 25 -20.02 32.10 11.16
CA ALA A 25 -20.46 30.71 11.11
C ALA A 25 -21.55 30.57 10.03
N LEU A 26 -21.22 29.92 8.92
CA LEU A 26 -22.23 29.49 7.95
C LEU A 26 -23.00 28.32 8.56
N SER A 27 -24.16 28.64 9.12
CA SER A 27 -25.16 27.64 9.49
C SER A 27 -25.72 26.98 8.24
N ALA A 28 -25.84 25.65 8.29
CA ALA A 28 -26.51 24.88 7.27
C ALA A 28 -28.01 25.17 7.29
N THR A 29 -28.47 26.04 6.39
CA THR A 29 -29.86 26.06 5.95
C THR A 29 -29.88 26.11 4.43
N ALA A 30 -30.35 25.02 3.83
CA ALA A 30 -30.62 24.92 2.41
C ALA A 30 -31.74 25.90 2.03
N THR A 31 -31.41 26.91 1.24
CA THR A 31 -32.37 27.70 0.46
C THR A 31 -31.76 28.00 -0.89
N ASP A 32 -32.40 27.51 -1.96
CA ASP A 32 -32.15 27.88 -3.35
C ASP A 32 -32.11 29.41 -3.50
N GLN A 33 -30.95 29.95 -3.87
CA GLN A 33 -30.80 31.29 -4.43
C GLN A 33 -29.94 31.24 -5.70
N PRO A 34 -30.24 32.07 -6.71
CA PRO A 34 -29.69 31.93 -8.05
C PRO A 34 -28.21 32.30 -8.11
N HIS A 35 -27.50 31.61 -9.01
CA HIS A 35 -26.08 31.79 -9.32
C HIS A 35 -25.64 33.27 -9.39
N ASP A 36 -24.82 33.69 -8.43
CA ASP A 36 -24.07 34.95 -8.50
C ASP A 36 -22.87 34.79 -9.46
N PRO A 37 -22.80 35.57 -10.56
CA PRO A 37 -21.67 35.55 -11.49
C PRO A 37 -20.33 35.98 -10.86
N SER A 38 -20.35 36.70 -9.73
CA SER A 38 -19.14 37.22 -9.06
C SER A 38 -18.26 36.12 -8.44
N VAL A 39 -18.83 34.93 -8.18
CA VAL A 39 -18.10 33.80 -7.59
C VAL A 39 -17.12 33.16 -8.58
N LYS A 40 -17.35 33.29 -9.90
CA LYS A 40 -16.43 32.73 -10.92
C LYS A 40 -15.11 33.51 -11.02
N GLU A 41 -15.11 34.82 -10.83
CA GLU A 41 -13.89 35.64 -10.90
C GLU A 41 -13.00 35.54 -9.65
N HIS A 42 -13.55 35.09 -8.50
CA HIS A 42 -12.80 34.97 -7.24
C HIS A 42 -12.13 33.60 -7.02
N CYS A 43 -12.42 32.60 -7.86
CA CYS A 43 -12.00 31.22 -7.66
C CYS A 43 -10.47 30.98 -7.87
N PRO A 44 -9.82 31.48 -8.94
CA PRO A 44 -8.39 31.26 -9.15
C PRO A 44 -7.52 31.90 -8.06
N ASN A 45 -7.87 33.11 -7.63
CA ASN A 45 -7.12 33.85 -6.60
C ASN A 45 -7.17 33.16 -5.23
N LEU A 46 -8.31 32.53 -4.88
CA LEU A 46 -8.45 31.77 -3.63
C LEU A 46 -7.64 30.47 -3.66
N LEU A 47 -7.68 29.74 -4.77
CA LEU A 47 -6.90 28.51 -4.96
C LEU A 47 -5.40 28.81 -4.93
N GLN A 48 -4.97 29.84 -5.64
CA GLN A 48 -3.58 30.30 -5.63
C GLN A 48 -3.13 30.64 -4.20
N ALA A 49 -3.87 31.50 -3.50
CA ALA A 49 -3.55 31.89 -2.13
C ALA A 49 -3.49 30.68 -1.18
N MET A 50 -4.39 29.69 -1.33
CA MET A 50 -4.36 28.46 -0.54
C MET A 50 -3.10 27.64 -0.81
N LEU A 51 -2.69 27.46 -2.07
CA LEU A 51 -1.50 26.71 -2.43
C LEU A 51 -0.20 27.43 -1.98
N GLU A 52 -0.17 28.76 -2.08
CA GLU A 52 0.96 29.59 -1.63
C GLU A 52 1.09 29.60 -0.10
N GLN A 53 -0.03 29.67 0.64
CA GLN A 53 -0.03 29.55 2.10
C GLN A 53 0.50 28.20 2.59
N GLU A 54 0.39 27.17 1.75
CA GLU A 54 0.93 25.83 2.01
C GLU A 54 2.43 25.70 1.67
N GLY A 55 3.05 26.79 1.21
CA GLY A 55 4.48 26.84 0.91
C GLY A 55 4.88 26.07 -0.35
N LEU A 56 3.93 25.83 -1.26
CA LEU A 56 4.21 25.15 -2.53
C LEU A 56 4.96 26.08 -3.49
N THR A 57 5.78 25.51 -4.38
CA THR A 57 6.61 26.27 -5.31
C THR A 57 5.72 26.99 -6.34
N SER A 58 6.15 28.17 -6.80
CA SER A 58 5.39 28.91 -7.82
C SER A 58 5.18 28.07 -9.10
N GLY A 59 6.19 27.28 -9.50
CA GLY A 59 6.09 26.35 -10.64
C GLY A 59 4.97 25.31 -10.48
N PHE A 60 4.87 24.69 -9.30
CA PHE A 60 3.79 23.77 -8.97
C PHE A 60 2.43 24.47 -8.94
N VAL A 61 2.33 25.62 -8.27
CA VAL A 61 1.10 26.39 -8.13
C VAL A 61 0.53 26.74 -9.51
N GLU A 62 1.34 27.34 -10.38
CA GLU A 62 0.94 27.71 -11.74
C GLU A 62 0.55 26.48 -12.57
N GLY A 63 1.36 25.41 -12.53
CA GLY A 63 1.10 24.18 -13.29
C GLY A 63 -0.19 23.48 -12.87
N TRP A 64 -0.45 23.46 -11.57
CA TRP A 64 -1.66 22.85 -11.03
C TRP A 64 -2.90 23.69 -11.34
N LEU A 65 -2.80 25.03 -11.28
CA LEU A 65 -3.89 25.93 -11.68
C LEU A 65 -4.23 25.81 -13.16
N ASP A 66 -3.24 25.62 -14.04
CA ASP A 66 -3.47 25.34 -15.47
C ASP A 66 -4.28 24.05 -15.66
N LEU A 67 -3.95 22.98 -14.93
CA LEU A 67 -4.71 21.72 -14.96
C LEU A 67 -6.12 21.90 -14.38
N HIS A 68 -6.27 22.64 -13.28
CA HIS A 68 -7.58 22.95 -12.69
C HIS A 68 -8.46 23.74 -13.65
N ALA A 69 -7.91 24.70 -14.40
CA ALA A 69 -8.63 25.45 -15.41
C ALA A 69 -9.16 24.54 -16.53
N LEU A 70 -8.38 23.55 -16.98
CA LEU A 70 -8.83 22.53 -17.93
C LEU A 70 -10.02 21.73 -17.37
N VAL A 71 -9.90 21.23 -16.12
CA VAL A 71 -10.97 20.45 -15.48
C VAL A 71 -12.24 21.29 -15.31
N SER A 72 -12.08 22.57 -14.94
CA SER A 72 -13.18 23.53 -14.82
C SER A 72 -13.85 23.84 -16.16
N GLY A 73 -13.09 23.76 -17.26
CA GLY A 73 -13.59 23.84 -18.63
C GLY A 73 -14.29 22.57 -19.13
N GLY A 74 -14.30 21.49 -18.35
CA GLY A 74 -14.93 20.22 -18.71
C GLY A 74 -13.98 19.13 -19.19
N GLU A 75 -12.68 19.42 -19.32
CA GLU A 75 -11.68 18.44 -19.72
C GLU A 75 -11.50 17.37 -18.63
N ARG A 76 -11.32 16.11 -19.05
CA ARG A 76 -11.10 14.97 -18.15
C ARG A 76 -9.85 14.16 -18.48
N GLY A 77 -9.09 14.59 -19.49
CA GLY A 77 -7.87 13.91 -19.91
C GLY A 77 -8.10 12.54 -20.56
N MET A 78 -9.29 12.32 -21.13
CA MET A 78 -9.66 11.06 -21.76
C MET A 78 -8.85 10.83 -23.04
N ILE A 79 -8.43 9.59 -23.28
CA ILE A 79 -7.78 9.15 -24.52
C ILE A 79 -8.69 8.07 -25.15
N PRO A 80 -9.65 8.47 -25.99
CA PRO A 80 -10.59 7.53 -26.61
C PRO A 80 -9.87 6.51 -27.48
N GLU A 81 -10.39 5.29 -27.53
CA GLU A 81 -9.83 4.25 -28.43
C GLU A 81 -9.83 4.70 -29.89
N SER A 82 -10.79 5.55 -30.28
CA SER A 82 -10.90 6.09 -31.63
C SER A 82 -9.73 7.01 -32.04
N THR A 83 -8.97 7.57 -31.09
CA THR A 83 -7.84 8.49 -31.36
C THR A 83 -6.48 7.81 -31.36
N ILE A 84 -6.42 6.52 -31.01
CA ILE A 84 -5.17 5.77 -30.87
C ILE A 84 -5.15 4.49 -31.71
N GLU A 85 -3.95 3.96 -31.93
CA GLU A 85 -3.69 2.67 -32.56
C GLU A 85 -2.65 1.88 -31.75
N PRO A 86 -2.65 0.53 -31.86
CA PRO A 86 -1.66 -0.31 -31.20
C PRO A 86 -0.21 0.04 -31.57
N VAL A 87 0.71 -0.27 -30.65
CA VAL A 87 2.16 -0.21 -30.89
C VAL A 87 2.67 -1.63 -31.12
N ASP A 88 3.48 -1.82 -32.15
CA ASP A 88 4.18 -3.06 -32.49
C ASP A 88 5.66 -2.75 -32.79
N GLY A 89 6.50 -3.80 -32.82
CA GLY A 89 7.89 -3.70 -33.32
C GLY A 89 8.85 -2.94 -32.40
N LEU A 90 8.60 -2.93 -31.09
CA LEU A 90 9.52 -2.35 -30.11
C LEU A 90 10.76 -3.24 -29.94
N PRO A 91 11.95 -2.66 -29.70
CA PRO A 91 13.17 -3.43 -29.46
C PRO A 91 13.06 -4.21 -28.14
N GLU A 92 13.45 -5.48 -28.16
CA GLU A 92 13.56 -6.29 -26.96
C GLU A 92 14.93 -6.13 -26.31
N MET A 93 14.96 -6.09 -24.98
CA MET A 93 16.18 -6.01 -24.17
C MET A 93 17.20 -7.10 -24.53
N SER A 94 16.73 -8.29 -24.89
CA SER A 94 17.53 -9.45 -25.33
C SER A 94 18.31 -9.18 -26.62
N SER A 95 17.79 -8.32 -27.48
CA SER A 95 18.39 -7.94 -28.78
C SER A 95 19.31 -6.72 -28.71
N LEU A 96 19.33 -6.02 -27.58
CA LEU A 96 20.22 -4.90 -27.36
C LEU A 96 21.67 -5.37 -27.19
N PRO A 97 22.66 -4.65 -27.76
CA PRO A 97 24.05 -5.00 -27.54
C PRO A 97 24.44 -4.78 -26.07
N PRO A 98 25.47 -5.51 -25.57
CA PRO A 98 26.04 -5.26 -24.25
C PRO A 98 26.27 -3.76 -24.02
N GLY A 99 25.96 -3.28 -22.82
CA GLY A 99 26.27 -1.91 -22.45
C GLY A 99 27.54 -1.84 -21.61
N ASP A 100 28.08 -0.63 -21.50
CA ASP A 100 29.23 -0.36 -20.67
C ASP A 100 28.79 -0.30 -19.19
N SER A 101 29.25 -1.26 -18.39
CA SER A 101 28.96 -1.31 -16.96
C SER A 101 29.52 -0.12 -16.19
N SER A 102 30.52 0.60 -16.73
CA SER A 102 31.07 1.80 -16.10
C SER A 102 30.04 2.93 -15.97
N LEU A 103 29.01 2.94 -16.83
CA LEU A 103 27.92 3.91 -16.78
C LEU A 103 27.03 3.72 -15.53
N LEU A 104 26.97 2.51 -14.97
CA LEU A 104 26.14 2.23 -13.80
C LEU A 104 26.60 3.04 -12.58
N ALA A 105 27.90 3.25 -12.42
CA ALA A 105 28.46 4.08 -11.35
C ALA A 105 28.09 5.58 -11.49
N ARG A 106 27.62 6.01 -12.66
CA ARG A 106 27.13 7.38 -12.93
C ARG A 106 25.61 7.46 -12.94
N THR A 107 24.94 6.48 -12.35
CA THR A 107 23.47 6.38 -12.35
C THR A 107 22.91 6.46 -10.93
N ALA A 108 22.05 7.45 -10.69
CA ALA A 108 21.26 7.53 -9.46
C ALA A 108 20.04 6.60 -9.53
N VAL A 109 19.55 6.13 -8.38
CA VAL A 109 18.34 5.33 -8.27
C VAL A 109 17.31 6.08 -7.42
N LEU A 110 16.12 6.28 -7.97
CA LEU A 110 15.00 6.89 -7.30
C LEU A 110 13.84 5.89 -7.20
N LYS A 111 13.33 5.70 -5.98
CA LYS A 111 12.13 4.90 -5.74
C LYS A 111 10.92 5.80 -5.44
N LEU A 112 9.81 5.55 -6.12
CA LEU A 112 8.54 6.24 -5.87
C LEU A 112 7.84 5.57 -4.67
N ASN A 113 7.63 6.32 -3.59
CA ASN A 113 7.07 5.87 -2.31
C ASN A 113 6.00 6.84 -1.76
N GLY A 114 5.39 7.66 -2.62
CA GLY A 114 4.36 8.62 -2.21
C GLY A 114 2.96 8.03 -2.02
N GLY A 115 2.73 6.79 -2.48
CA GLY A 115 1.45 6.09 -2.40
C GLY A 115 1.30 5.24 -1.14
N VAL A 116 0.04 5.00 -0.75
CA VAL A 116 -0.34 4.13 0.37
C VAL A 116 -1.14 2.92 -0.10
N CYS A 117 -1.12 1.83 0.66
CA CYS A 117 -1.74 0.54 0.34
C CYS A 117 -3.28 0.46 0.48
N ARG A 118 -4.02 1.53 0.16
CA ARG A 118 -5.49 1.56 0.36
C ARG A 118 -6.24 0.49 -0.43
N SER A 119 -5.74 0.11 -1.61
CA SER A 119 -6.32 -0.98 -2.40
C SER A 119 -6.22 -2.35 -1.72
N LEU A 120 -5.32 -2.49 -0.75
CA LEU A 120 -5.15 -3.68 0.09
C LEU A 120 -5.69 -3.45 1.51
N GLY A 121 -6.51 -2.41 1.73
CA GLY A 121 -7.13 -2.13 3.03
C GLY A 121 -6.18 -1.57 4.10
N ALA A 122 -4.99 -1.09 3.73
CA ALA A 122 -4.03 -0.52 4.68
C ALA A 122 -3.72 0.95 4.37
N ASP A 123 -3.59 1.79 5.40
CA ASP A 123 -3.19 3.20 5.28
C ASP A 123 -1.74 3.41 5.70
N ILE A 124 -0.85 2.57 5.17
CA ILE A 124 0.61 2.65 5.33
C ILE A 124 1.26 2.90 3.96
N ALA A 125 2.47 3.46 3.96
CA ALA A 125 3.29 3.60 2.76
C ALA A 125 3.48 2.22 2.08
N THR A 126 3.33 2.16 0.75
CA THR A 126 3.43 0.87 0.03
C THR A 126 4.77 0.18 0.25
N GLY A 127 5.85 0.96 0.39
CA GLY A 127 7.17 0.43 0.71
C GLY A 127 7.27 -0.32 2.04
N LEU A 128 6.35 -0.09 2.98
CA LEU A 128 6.30 -0.74 4.29
C LEU A 128 5.51 -2.04 4.30
N LEU A 129 4.93 -2.45 3.17
CA LEU A 129 4.24 -3.73 3.07
C LEU A 129 5.24 -4.88 3.23
N GLU A 130 4.93 -5.81 4.13
CA GLU A 130 5.73 -7.02 4.33
C GLU A 130 5.57 -8.00 3.16
N VAL A 131 6.66 -8.25 2.45
CA VAL A 131 6.72 -9.12 1.25
C VAL A 131 7.28 -10.50 1.55
N ARG A 132 8.05 -10.60 2.63
CA ARG A 132 8.57 -11.83 3.22
C ARG A 132 8.55 -11.67 4.73
N LYS A 133 8.55 -12.79 5.45
CA LYS A 133 8.57 -12.77 6.91
C LYS A 133 9.62 -11.79 7.43
N ASP A 134 9.17 -10.79 8.18
CA ASP A 134 10.00 -9.73 8.79
C ASP A 134 10.77 -8.83 7.78
N GLN A 135 10.40 -8.82 6.50
CA GLN A 135 11.01 -7.98 5.45
C GLN A 135 9.97 -7.26 4.61
N THR A 136 10.06 -5.94 4.58
CA THR A 136 9.26 -5.07 3.71
C THR A 136 9.95 -4.82 2.37
N PHE A 137 9.25 -4.18 1.43
CA PHE A 137 9.89 -3.66 0.21
C PHE A 137 11.07 -2.72 0.53
N LEU A 138 10.90 -1.81 1.49
CA LEU A 138 11.95 -0.87 1.89
C LEU A 138 13.11 -1.55 2.60
N ASP A 139 12.90 -2.70 3.24
CA ASP A 139 14.01 -3.47 3.83
C ASP A 139 14.96 -3.97 2.74
N LEU A 140 14.40 -4.58 1.70
CA LEU A 140 15.18 -5.11 0.57
C LEU A 140 15.85 -3.97 -0.23
N ILE A 141 15.17 -2.84 -0.40
CA ILE A 141 15.76 -1.64 -1.02
C ILE A 141 16.90 -1.08 -0.17
N ALA A 142 16.71 -0.91 1.14
CA ALA A 142 17.72 -0.35 2.03
C ALA A 142 18.98 -1.24 2.08
N GLN A 143 18.79 -2.56 2.20
CA GLN A 143 19.89 -3.53 2.17
C GLN A 143 20.69 -3.41 0.86
N ARG A 144 20.00 -3.33 -0.28
CA ARG A 144 20.67 -3.17 -1.58
C ARG A 144 21.50 -1.89 -1.67
N VAL A 145 20.98 -0.79 -1.14
CA VAL A 145 21.69 0.50 -1.13
C VAL A 145 22.95 0.40 -0.27
N LEU A 146 22.87 -0.21 0.91
CA LEU A 146 24.02 -0.37 1.80
C LEU A 146 25.09 -1.33 1.24
N GLU A 147 24.69 -2.33 0.46
CA GLU A 147 25.62 -3.22 -0.25
C GLU A 147 26.27 -2.57 -1.49
N THR A 148 25.82 -1.37 -1.88
CA THR A 148 26.34 -0.63 -3.05
C THR A 148 26.82 0.77 -2.63
N PRO A 149 28.04 0.90 -2.05
CA PRO A 149 28.51 2.13 -1.37
C PRO A 149 28.46 3.42 -2.19
N ASP A 150 28.61 3.33 -3.53
CA ASP A 150 28.61 4.48 -4.43
C ASP A 150 27.23 4.77 -5.04
N MET A 151 26.18 4.02 -4.67
CA MET A 151 24.85 4.22 -5.26
C MET A 151 24.16 5.45 -4.65
N ARG A 152 23.93 6.47 -5.47
CA ARG A 152 23.06 7.59 -5.09
C ARG A 152 21.60 7.16 -5.07
N PHE A 153 21.07 7.04 -3.87
CA PHE A 153 19.68 6.65 -3.62
C PHE A 153 18.79 7.84 -3.25
N LEU A 154 17.61 7.90 -3.88
CA LEU A 154 16.55 8.87 -3.62
C LEU A 154 15.23 8.12 -3.37
N LEU A 155 14.42 8.63 -2.46
CA LEU A 155 13.12 8.07 -2.12
C LEU A 155 12.08 9.19 -2.14
N MET A 156 11.16 9.12 -3.10
CA MET A 156 10.14 10.14 -3.26
C MET A 156 8.92 9.84 -2.38
N ASN A 157 8.79 10.55 -1.26
CA ASN A 157 7.72 10.39 -0.29
C ASN A 157 6.68 11.50 -0.45
N SER A 158 5.45 11.24 -0.04
CA SER A 158 4.39 12.26 0.05
C SER A 158 4.17 12.67 1.51
N TYR A 159 3.30 13.66 1.72
CA TYR A 159 2.85 14.01 3.08
C TYR A 159 2.14 12.85 3.80
N LEU A 160 1.70 11.81 3.08
CA LEU A 160 1.09 10.61 3.66
C LEU A 160 2.13 9.57 4.11
N THR A 161 3.32 9.57 3.52
CA THR A 161 4.28 8.47 3.68
C THR A 161 5.57 8.89 4.37
N GLU A 162 5.91 10.19 4.38
CA GLU A 162 7.18 10.71 4.93
C GLU A 162 7.43 10.29 6.38
N SER A 163 6.44 10.47 7.27
CA SER A 163 6.61 10.21 8.71
C SER A 163 6.88 8.74 9.00
N ASP A 164 6.06 7.83 8.47
CA ASP A 164 6.22 6.39 8.71
C ASP A 164 7.50 5.86 8.05
N THR A 165 7.84 6.40 6.88
CA THR A 165 9.08 6.05 6.18
C THR A 165 10.30 6.52 6.99
N TYR A 166 10.30 7.75 7.50
CA TYR A 166 11.37 8.26 8.37
C TYR A 166 11.53 7.39 9.63
N GLU A 167 10.42 7.04 10.28
CA GLU A 167 10.44 6.17 11.47
C GLU A 167 11.03 4.80 11.15
N PHE A 168 10.65 4.21 10.01
CA PHE A 168 11.20 2.95 9.52
C PHE A 168 12.72 3.01 9.31
N PHE A 169 13.24 4.09 8.71
CA PHE A 169 14.67 4.25 8.42
C PHE A 169 15.53 4.44 9.67
N LYS A 170 14.96 4.62 10.88
CA LYS A 170 15.74 4.54 12.13
C LYS A 170 16.46 3.21 12.34
N ARG A 171 15.98 2.13 11.69
CA ARG A 171 16.64 0.82 11.68
C ARG A 171 17.86 0.77 10.75
N TYR A 172 18.01 1.75 9.86
CA TYR A 172 19.09 1.89 8.87
C TYR A 172 19.83 3.23 9.09
N PRO A 173 20.60 3.38 10.18
CA PRO A 173 21.16 4.66 10.62
C PRO A 173 22.09 5.31 9.59
N GLU A 174 22.75 4.53 8.73
CA GLU A 174 23.60 5.05 7.64
C GLU A 174 22.80 5.82 6.58
N LEU A 175 21.60 5.33 6.21
CA LEU A 175 20.70 6.02 5.29
C LEU A 175 20.02 7.20 5.97
N LEU A 176 19.62 7.03 7.24
CA LEU A 176 18.99 8.11 8.02
C LEU A 176 19.95 9.29 8.24
N ALA A 177 21.24 9.04 8.45
CA ALA A 177 22.26 10.08 8.59
C ALA A 177 22.35 10.99 7.35
N GLN A 178 21.90 10.49 6.19
CA GLN A 178 21.86 11.21 4.92
C GLN A 178 20.41 11.51 4.48
N TRP A 179 19.44 11.55 5.41
CA TRP A 179 18.01 11.67 5.06
C TRP A 179 17.71 12.86 4.17
N SER A 180 18.35 14.01 4.37
CA SER A 180 18.18 15.20 3.50
C SER A 180 18.63 14.99 2.06
N ARG A 181 19.53 14.02 1.83
CA ARG A 181 19.96 13.60 0.48
C ARG A 181 19.08 12.47 -0.05
N VAL A 182 18.52 11.62 0.81
CA VAL A 182 17.68 10.48 0.41
C VAL A 182 16.25 10.92 0.12
N ALA A 183 15.62 11.68 1.02
CA ALA A 183 14.22 12.03 0.94
C ALA A 183 13.96 13.13 -0.08
N LEU A 184 13.03 12.84 -0.99
CA LEU A 184 12.49 13.81 -1.92
C LEU A 184 10.99 13.94 -1.65
N ARG A 185 10.55 15.04 -1.07
CA ARG A 185 9.15 15.22 -0.70
C ARG A 185 8.35 15.79 -1.87
N GLN A 186 7.46 15.00 -2.44
CA GLN A 186 6.55 15.45 -3.48
C GLN A 186 5.51 16.44 -2.93
N ASN A 187 4.93 17.25 -3.83
CA ASN A 187 3.88 18.19 -3.53
C ASN A 187 2.56 17.50 -3.16
N ARG A 188 1.60 18.31 -2.73
CA ARG A 188 0.21 17.94 -2.48
C ARG A 188 -0.74 18.88 -3.20
N ALA A 189 -1.89 18.37 -3.58
CA ALA A 189 -2.93 19.12 -4.29
C ALA A 189 -4.28 19.01 -3.58
N PRO A 190 -5.12 20.06 -3.60
CA PRO A 190 -6.44 20.00 -3.01
C PRO A 190 -7.35 19.05 -3.79
N LYS A 191 -8.25 18.39 -3.07
CA LYS A 191 -9.39 17.70 -3.68
C LYS A 191 -10.43 18.73 -4.10
N ILE A 192 -10.99 18.57 -5.30
CA ILE A 192 -11.90 19.56 -5.89
C ILE A 192 -13.31 19.03 -5.92
N ASN A 193 -14.26 19.79 -5.36
CA ASN A 193 -15.68 19.43 -5.41
C ASN A 193 -16.15 19.37 -6.87
N THR A 194 -16.81 18.28 -7.26
CA THR A 194 -17.20 18.06 -8.67
C THR A 194 -18.29 19.01 -9.18
N LYS A 195 -19.05 19.65 -8.27
CA LYS A 195 -20.13 20.58 -8.61
C LYS A 195 -19.67 22.03 -8.60
N THR A 196 -18.94 22.43 -7.55
CA THR A 196 -18.53 23.84 -7.37
C THR A 196 -17.20 24.16 -8.02
N MET A 197 -16.39 23.14 -8.35
CA MET A 197 -15.00 23.27 -8.80
C MET A 197 -14.09 24.00 -7.81
N MET A 198 -14.54 24.13 -6.55
CA MET A 198 -13.79 24.72 -5.44
C MET A 198 -13.04 23.64 -4.65
N PRO A 199 -11.93 24.01 -3.97
CA PRO A 199 -11.23 23.09 -3.08
C PRO A 199 -12.11 22.74 -1.88
N GLU A 200 -12.09 21.47 -1.50
CA GLU A 200 -12.68 21.02 -0.24
C GLU A 200 -11.74 21.36 0.93
N HIS A 201 -12.29 21.97 1.99
CA HIS A 201 -11.50 22.50 3.09
C HIS A 201 -10.63 21.41 3.76
N GLN A 202 -9.32 21.65 3.82
CA GLN A 202 -8.31 20.75 4.43
C GLN A 202 -8.24 19.34 3.83
N GLN A 203 -8.77 19.13 2.62
CA GLN A 203 -8.74 17.84 1.95
C GLN A 203 -7.66 17.82 0.87
N TRP A 204 -6.56 17.16 1.18
CA TRP A 204 -5.40 17.02 0.30
C TRP A 204 -5.36 15.66 -0.39
N SER A 205 -4.69 15.62 -1.53
CA SER A 205 -4.37 14.44 -2.32
C SER A 205 -2.94 14.54 -2.83
N VAL A 206 -2.40 13.41 -3.30
CA VAL A 206 -1.15 13.39 -4.05
C VAL A 206 -1.44 13.70 -5.53
N PRO A 207 -0.73 14.62 -6.19
CA PRO A 207 -0.96 15.02 -7.59
C PRO A 207 -0.49 13.98 -8.63
N GLY A 208 -0.42 12.70 -8.25
CA GLY A 208 0.19 11.64 -9.04
C GLY A 208 1.71 11.67 -9.02
N HIS A 209 2.34 10.66 -9.63
CA HIS A 209 3.80 10.54 -9.66
C HIS A 209 4.46 11.41 -10.74
N GLY A 210 3.69 12.05 -11.64
CA GLY A 210 4.22 13.03 -12.59
C GLY A 210 4.79 14.30 -11.93
N ASP A 211 4.39 14.59 -10.68
CA ASP A 211 4.96 15.66 -9.85
C ASP A 211 6.45 15.46 -9.51
N LEU A 212 6.99 14.27 -9.78
CA LEU A 212 8.41 13.97 -9.76
C LEU A 212 9.26 15.07 -10.43
N PHE A 213 8.87 15.53 -11.61
CA PHE A 213 9.72 16.41 -12.41
C PHE A 213 9.82 17.83 -11.85
N GLU A 214 8.69 18.39 -11.40
CA GLU A 214 8.65 19.67 -10.69
C GLU A 214 9.43 19.57 -9.38
N THR A 215 9.21 18.50 -8.61
CA THR A 215 9.90 18.28 -7.33
C THR A 215 11.42 18.18 -7.51
N LEU A 216 11.89 17.45 -8.53
CA LEU A 216 13.32 17.33 -8.87
C LEU A 216 13.94 18.66 -9.28
N HIS A 217 13.20 19.48 -10.04
CA HIS A 217 13.66 20.79 -10.47
C HIS A 217 13.72 21.77 -9.30
N ALA A 218 12.61 21.95 -8.59
CA ALA A 218 12.49 22.94 -7.53
C ALA A 218 13.37 22.65 -6.31
N SER A 219 13.65 21.37 -6.02
CA SER A 219 14.56 20.99 -4.93
C SER A 219 16.04 21.21 -5.25
N GLY A 220 16.41 21.49 -6.51
CA GLY A 220 17.81 21.50 -6.95
C GLY A 220 18.45 20.11 -7.02
N THR A 221 17.68 19.03 -6.86
CA THR A 221 18.21 17.66 -6.86
C THR A 221 18.93 17.36 -8.18
N LEU A 222 18.40 17.80 -9.32
CA LEU A 222 19.06 17.61 -10.63
C LEU A 222 20.42 18.31 -10.71
N ASP A 223 20.54 19.51 -10.12
CA ASP A 223 21.81 20.24 -10.03
C ASP A 223 22.82 19.47 -9.19
N THR A 224 22.42 19.09 -7.97
CA THR A 224 23.28 18.32 -7.06
C THR A 224 23.75 17.01 -7.69
N LEU A 225 22.87 16.26 -8.37
CA LEU A 225 23.25 15.02 -9.04
C LEU A 225 24.31 15.26 -10.12
N LEU A 226 24.15 16.30 -10.94
CA LEU A 226 25.12 16.64 -11.99
C LEU A 226 26.47 17.10 -11.41
N GLU A 227 26.45 17.90 -10.35
CA GLU A 227 27.65 18.36 -9.64
C GLU A 227 28.43 17.20 -8.99
N GLU A 228 27.70 16.20 -8.50
CA GLU A 228 28.27 14.95 -7.96
C GLU A 228 28.77 13.97 -9.05
N GLY A 229 28.55 14.30 -10.33
CA GLY A 229 29.03 13.50 -11.47
C GLY A 229 28.06 12.42 -11.97
N TYR A 230 26.83 12.38 -11.46
CA TYR A 230 25.78 11.50 -11.99
C TYR A 230 25.26 12.03 -13.32
N GLN A 231 25.05 11.13 -14.27
CA GLN A 231 24.61 11.45 -15.63
C GLN A 231 23.21 10.89 -15.93
N TYR A 232 22.84 9.80 -15.26
CA TYR A 232 21.59 9.10 -15.49
C TYR A 232 20.84 8.87 -14.18
N MET A 233 19.56 8.60 -14.28
CA MET A 233 18.73 8.22 -13.15
C MET A 233 17.75 7.13 -13.57
N LEU A 234 17.65 6.07 -12.77
CA LEU A 234 16.58 5.08 -12.84
C LEU A 234 15.49 5.42 -11.81
N VAL A 235 14.29 5.67 -12.28
CA VAL A 235 13.08 5.87 -11.48
C VAL A 235 12.24 4.61 -11.54
N SER A 236 11.77 4.09 -10.41
CA SER A 236 10.85 2.95 -10.36
C SER A 236 9.96 2.96 -9.12
N ASN A 237 8.86 2.20 -9.12
CA ASN A 237 8.03 2.07 -7.93
C ASN A 237 8.76 1.30 -6.82
N CYS A 238 8.53 1.66 -5.55
CA CYS A 238 9.08 0.92 -4.41
C CYS A 238 8.57 -0.53 -4.32
N ASP A 239 7.36 -0.79 -4.79
CA ASP A 239 6.76 -2.13 -4.84
C ASP A 239 7.24 -2.98 -6.03
N ASN A 240 8.12 -2.45 -6.89
CA ASN A 240 8.76 -3.20 -7.97
C ASN A 240 10.24 -3.43 -7.68
N LEU A 241 10.55 -4.55 -7.02
CA LEU A 241 11.93 -4.95 -6.70
C LEU A 241 12.72 -5.48 -7.91
N GLY A 242 12.02 -5.90 -8.98
CA GLY A 242 12.66 -6.31 -10.24
C GLY A 242 13.30 -5.15 -11.02
N ALA A 243 13.02 -3.90 -10.62
CA ALA A 243 13.60 -2.70 -11.22
C ALA A 243 15.02 -2.45 -10.68
N THR A 244 15.99 -3.14 -11.26
CA THR A 244 17.42 -3.05 -10.92
C THR A 244 18.22 -2.30 -11.99
N LEU A 245 19.44 -1.88 -11.67
CA LEU A 245 20.34 -1.31 -12.68
C LEU A 245 20.75 -2.38 -13.71
N ASP A 246 20.72 -2.06 -15.00
CA ASP A 246 21.12 -2.95 -16.09
C ASP A 246 21.96 -2.20 -17.14
N ALA A 247 23.16 -2.71 -17.42
CA ALA A 247 24.10 -2.08 -18.34
C ALA A 247 23.56 -2.02 -19.78
N ARG A 248 22.81 -3.02 -20.27
CA ARG A 248 22.32 -3.05 -21.66
C ARG A 248 21.30 -1.95 -21.89
N LEU A 249 20.36 -1.78 -20.96
CA LEU A 249 19.36 -0.72 -21.01
C LEU A 249 20.01 0.67 -20.94
N LEU A 250 20.92 0.85 -19.98
CA LEU A 250 21.63 2.12 -19.82
C LEU A 250 22.51 2.44 -21.03
N GLY A 251 23.24 1.45 -21.56
CA GLY A 251 24.03 1.61 -22.77
C GLY A 251 23.18 1.91 -24.02
N HIS A 252 21.94 1.42 -24.08
CA HIS A 252 21.01 1.79 -25.15
C HIS A 252 20.52 3.23 -25.02
N LEU A 253 20.15 3.67 -23.81
CA LEU A 253 19.82 5.07 -23.53
C LEU A 253 20.98 6.00 -23.93
N ASP A 254 22.21 5.65 -23.54
CA ASP A 254 23.41 6.42 -23.84
C ASP A 254 23.69 6.51 -25.35
N ARG A 255 23.77 5.36 -26.05
CA ARG A 255 24.05 5.31 -27.50
C ARG A 255 23.03 6.03 -28.34
N THR A 256 21.74 5.91 -27.99
CA THR A 256 20.67 6.61 -28.72
C THR A 256 20.63 8.10 -28.42
N GLY A 257 21.22 8.52 -27.30
CA GLY A 257 21.09 9.87 -26.78
C GLY A 257 19.64 10.23 -26.47
N ALA A 258 18.77 9.27 -26.15
CA ALA A 258 17.40 9.61 -25.78
C ALA A 258 17.38 10.39 -24.44
N PRO A 259 16.43 11.33 -24.24
CA PRO A 259 16.25 11.98 -22.94
C PRO A 259 15.70 11.02 -21.88
N MET A 260 14.94 10.01 -22.31
CA MET A 260 14.30 9.02 -21.47
C MET A 260 14.24 7.66 -22.19
N LEU A 261 14.32 6.57 -21.42
CA LEU A 261 13.99 5.22 -21.86
C LEU A 261 12.94 4.64 -20.91
N MET A 262 11.82 4.17 -21.46
CA MET A 262 10.77 3.46 -20.72
C MET A 262 10.90 1.95 -20.92
N GLU A 263 10.96 1.19 -19.82
CA GLU A 263 10.81 -0.27 -19.89
C GLU A 263 9.33 -0.65 -19.96
N VAL A 264 8.98 -1.55 -20.88
CA VAL A 264 7.62 -2.13 -20.99
C VAL A 264 7.67 -3.65 -20.95
N CYS A 265 6.64 -4.27 -20.39
CA CYS A 265 6.46 -5.73 -20.46
C CYS A 265 5.38 -6.09 -21.48
N VAL A 266 5.43 -7.31 -22.00
CA VAL A 266 4.27 -7.90 -22.69
C VAL A 266 3.17 -8.13 -21.65
N ARG A 267 1.95 -7.72 -21.97
CA ARG A 267 0.79 -7.85 -21.08
C ARG A 267 0.32 -9.28 -20.94
N GLU A 268 -0.06 -9.61 -19.71
CA GLU A 268 -0.73 -10.85 -19.33
C GLU A 268 -2.15 -10.53 -18.81
N GLU A 269 -3.02 -11.53 -18.70
CA GLU A 269 -4.42 -11.35 -18.26
C GLU A 269 -4.54 -10.69 -16.86
N GLY A 270 -3.51 -10.82 -16.01
CA GLY A 270 -3.44 -10.19 -14.69
C GLY A 270 -3.04 -8.70 -14.69
N ASP A 271 -2.58 -8.14 -15.82
CA ASP A 271 -2.13 -6.75 -15.94
C ASP A 271 -3.32 -5.79 -16.16
N LEU A 272 -4.18 -5.72 -15.15
CA LEU A 272 -5.45 -4.96 -15.17
C LEU A 272 -5.31 -3.51 -14.64
N PHE A 273 -4.29 -3.24 -13.83
CA PHE A 273 -4.10 -1.97 -13.12
C PHE A 273 -2.81 -1.26 -13.53
N GLY A 274 -2.93 -0.19 -14.32
CA GLY A 274 -1.84 0.65 -14.80
C GLY A 274 -2.14 1.19 -16.20
N GLY A 275 -1.10 1.43 -17.00
CA GLY A 275 -1.23 2.00 -18.33
C GLY A 275 -0.57 1.15 -19.41
N HIS A 276 -1.10 1.23 -20.63
CA HIS A 276 -0.51 0.60 -21.80
C HIS A 276 -0.02 1.65 -22.79
N LEU A 277 0.93 1.25 -23.63
CA LEU A 277 1.35 2.10 -24.75
C LEU A 277 0.32 2.05 -25.88
N ALA A 278 0.20 3.18 -26.56
CA ALA A 278 -0.51 3.32 -27.81
C ALA A 278 0.19 4.35 -28.69
N ARG A 279 -0.20 4.46 -29.95
CA ARG A 279 0.24 5.51 -30.87
C ARG A 279 -0.93 6.41 -31.19
N LEU A 280 -0.73 7.72 -31.23
CA LEU A 280 -1.78 8.64 -31.68
C LEU A 280 -2.03 8.44 -33.18
N LYS A 281 -3.29 8.31 -33.59
CA LYS A 281 -3.64 8.14 -35.01
C LYS A 281 -3.16 9.31 -35.84
N GLY A 282 -2.54 9.01 -36.97
CA GLY A 282 -1.96 10.04 -37.86
C GLY A 282 -0.66 10.66 -37.34
N SER A 283 -0.12 10.17 -36.22
CA SER A 283 1.16 10.61 -35.66
C SER A 283 2.11 9.41 -35.49
N ARG A 284 3.41 9.68 -35.42
CA ARG A 284 4.40 8.68 -34.99
C ARG A 284 4.59 8.64 -33.48
N GLU A 285 3.96 9.54 -32.75
CA GLU A 285 4.12 9.71 -31.31
C GLU A 285 3.46 8.56 -30.54
N ILE A 286 4.25 7.95 -29.66
CA ILE A 286 3.78 6.96 -28.70
C ILE A 286 3.30 7.71 -27.45
N VAL A 287 2.16 7.30 -26.94
CA VAL A 287 1.54 7.82 -25.73
C VAL A 287 1.32 6.71 -24.72
N LEU A 288 1.34 7.09 -23.45
CA LEU A 288 0.86 6.24 -22.36
C LEU A 288 -0.62 6.55 -22.12
N ARG A 289 -1.47 5.50 -22.16
CA ARG A 289 -2.87 5.61 -21.74
C ARG A 289 -3.05 4.87 -20.42
N GLU A 290 -3.30 5.63 -19.37
CA GLU A 290 -3.61 5.10 -18.03
C GLU A 290 -5.08 4.65 -17.94
N ARG A 291 -5.40 3.76 -16.99
CA ARG A 291 -6.76 3.27 -16.77
C ARG A 291 -7.79 4.40 -16.57
N VAL A 292 -7.40 5.46 -15.87
CA VAL A 292 -8.26 6.62 -15.57
C VAL A 292 -8.58 7.46 -16.82
N GLN A 293 -7.77 7.35 -17.86
CA GLN A 293 -7.98 8.04 -19.15
C GLN A 293 -8.79 7.19 -20.15
N CYS A 294 -9.21 5.99 -19.74
CA CYS A 294 -10.03 5.09 -20.54
C CYS A 294 -11.52 5.26 -20.20
N SER A 295 -12.34 5.52 -21.21
CA SER A 295 -13.79 5.59 -21.03
C SER A 295 -14.38 4.22 -20.66
N PRO A 296 -15.57 4.15 -20.04
CA PRO A 296 -16.27 2.88 -19.86
C PRO A 296 -16.56 2.14 -21.18
N ALA A 297 -16.80 2.87 -22.26
CA ALA A 297 -17.07 2.30 -23.59
C ALA A 297 -15.84 1.62 -24.20
N ASP A 298 -14.64 2.12 -23.91
CA ASP A 298 -13.37 1.60 -24.43
C ASP A 298 -12.74 0.52 -23.52
N LEU A 299 -13.41 0.14 -22.42
CA LEU A 299 -12.84 -0.75 -21.42
C LEU A 299 -12.46 -2.13 -21.98
N SER A 300 -13.30 -2.70 -22.84
CA SER A 300 -13.02 -3.98 -23.47
C SER A 300 -11.75 -3.93 -24.33
N ASP A 301 -11.55 -2.84 -25.08
CA ASP A 301 -10.35 -2.60 -25.86
C ASP A 301 -9.13 -2.35 -24.98
N PHE A 302 -9.27 -1.57 -23.92
CA PHE A 302 -8.20 -1.32 -22.94
C PHE A 302 -7.72 -2.62 -22.27
N GLN A 303 -8.64 -3.53 -21.94
CA GLN A 303 -8.33 -4.83 -21.34
C GLN A 303 -7.84 -5.88 -22.36
N ASN A 304 -7.98 -5.61 -23.66
CA ASN A 304 -7.52 -6.53 -24.70
C ASN A 304 -5.98 -6.52 -24.80
N THR A 305 -5.35 -7.48 -24.13
CA THR A 305 -3.89 -7.66 -24.08
C THR A 305 -3.28 -8.03 -25.44
N SER A 306 -4.07 -8.58 -26.36
CA SER A 306 -3.61 -8.88 -27.73
C SER A 306 -3.62 -7.65 -28.63
N LYS A 307 -4.49 -6.68 -28.36
CA LYS A 307 -4.58 -5.40 -29.09
C LYS A 307 -3.51 -4.44 -28.58
N HIS A 308 -3.58 -4.07 -27.31
CA HIS A 308 -2.64 -3.14 -26.69
C HIS A 308 -1.63 -3.94 -25.87
N LYS A 309 -0.57 -4.42 -26.53
CA LYS A 309 0.32 -5.48 -26.02
C LYS A 309 1.30 -5.07 -24.93
N TYR A 310 1.69 -3.79 -24.89
CA TYR A 310 2.82 -3.34 -24.07
C TYR A 310 2.35 -2.57 -22.84
N PHE A 311 2.72 -3.07 -21.66
CA PHE A 311 2.40 -2.51 -20.36
C PHE A 311 3.54 -1.64 -19.84
N ASN A 312 3.23 -0.45 -19.32
CA ASN A 312 4.22 0.38 -18.66
C ASN A 312 4.63 -0.23 -17.31
N THR A 313 5.92 -0.55 -17.15
CA THR A 313 6.46 -1.05 -15.87
C THR A 313 6.65 0.06 -14.83
N ASN A 314 6.66 1.32 -15.29
CA ASN A 314 7.10 2.49 -14.57
C ASN A 314 8.58 2.45 -14.15
N ASN A 315 9.41 1.62 -14.80
CA ASN A 315 10.86 1.70 -14.75
C ASN A 315 11.31 2.69 -15.84
N LEU A 316 11.69 3.90 -15.43
CA LEU A 316 11.96 5.02 -16.30
C LEU A 316 13.42 5.46 -16.11
N TRP A 317 14.20 5.36 -17.18
CA TRP A 317 15.58 5.82 -17.20
C TRP A 317 15.63 7.22 -17.81
N PHE A 318 16.41 8.12 -17.21
CA PHE A 318 16.55 9.48 -17.68
C PHE A 318 18.02 9.84 -17.87
N ASN A 319 18.31 10.58 -18.94
CA ASN A 319 19.52 11.40 -19.00
C ASN A 319 19.24 12.70 -18.22
N ILE A 320 19.95 12.91 -17.11
CA ILE A 320 19.67 14.00 -16.16
C ILE A 320 19.84 15.36 -16.83
N GLN A 321 20.88 15.53 -17.65
CA GLN A 321 21.15 16.80 -18.33
C GLN A 321 20.04 17.16 -19.32
N LYS A 322 19.56 16.18 -20.10
CA LYS A 322 18.47 16.39 -21.07
C LYS A 322 17.13 16.62 -20.39
N LEU A 323 16.85 15.89 -19.31
CA LEU A 323 15.66 16.12 -18.49
C LEU A 323 15.66 17.55 -17.90
N LYS A 324 16.78 17.96 -17.29
CA LYS A 324 16.94 19.32 -16.76
C LYS A 324 16.76 20.39 -17.83
N ALA A 325 17.35 20.21 -19.01
CA ALA A 325 17.18 21.15 -20.13
C ALA A 325 15.71 21.26 -20.58
N ALA A 326 14.99 20.13 -20.67
CA ALA A 326 13.58 20.12 -21.01
C ALA A 326 12.71 20.83 -19.95
N LEU A 327 13.03 20.65 -18.67
CA LEU A 327 12.36 21.35 -17.56
C LEU A 327 12.58 22.86 -17.65
N ILE A 328 13.83 23.32 -17.80
CA ILE A 328 14.17 24.74 -17.95
C ILE A 328 13.44 25.36 -19.15
N GLN A 329 13.40 24.67 -20.29
CA GLN A 329 12.71 25.15 -21.48
C GLN A 329 11.20 25.37 -21.26
N ASN A 330 10.60 24.64 -20.33
CA ASN A 330 9.18 24.67 -20.03
C ASN A 330 8.87 25.38 -18.70
N GLY A 331 9.76 26.26 -18.23
CA GLY A 331 9.54 27.06 -17.03
C GLY A 331 9.64 26.27 -15.72
N GLY A 332 10.45 25.21 -15.71
CA GLY A 332 10.70 24.37 -14.54
C GLY A 332 9.79 23.14 -14.41
N ARG A 333 8.83 22.99 -15.33
CA ARG A 333 7.80 21.94 -15.33
C ARG A 333 7.76 21.16 -16.63
N LEU A 334 7.15 19.97 -16.65
CA LEU A 334 6.80 19.28 -17.89
C LEU A 334 5.28 19.39 -18.14
N PRO A 335 4.82 19.74 -19.36
CA PRO A 335 3.41 19.78 -19.70
C PRO A 335 2.83 18.37 -19.87
N LEU A 336 2.71 17.63 -18.76
CA LEU A 336 2.20 16.27 -18.76
C LEU A 336 0.67 16.24 -19.02
N PRO A 337 0.17 15.19 -19.71
CA PRO A 337 -1.26 14.99 -19.90
C PRO A 337 -2.03 14.92 -18.58
N LEU A 338 -3.15 15.64 -18.53
CA LEU A 338 -4.10 15.65 -17.43
C LEU A 338 -4.66 14.24 -17.17
N MET A 339 -4.78 13.88 -15.89
CA MET A 339 -5.61 12.77 -15.42
C MET A 339 -6.56 13.27 -14.34
N VAL A 340 -7.82 12.83 -14.41
CA VAL A 340 -8.84 13.18 -13.41
C VAL A 340 -9.47 11.92 -12.85
N ARG A 341 -9.25 11.67 -11.56
CA ARG A 341 -9.92 10.59 -10.84
C ARG A 341 -11.05 11.15 -9.99
N GLU A 342 -12.22 10.55 -10.07
CA GLU A 342 -13.37 10.91 -9.23
C GLU A 342 -13.55 9.90 -8.09
N THR A 343 -13.74 10.39 -6.86
CA THR A 343 -14.11 9.55 -5.71
C THR A 343 -15.24 10.17 -4.92
N LEU A 344 -15.94 9.37 -4.13
CA LEU A 344 -16.88 9.90 -3.14
C LEU A 344 -16.13 10.74 -2.10
N PHE A 345 -16.77 11.80 -1.62
CA PHE A 345 -16.23 12.67 -0.58
C PHE A 345 -16.14 11.92 0.76
N ASN A 346 -17.21 11.22 1.13
CA ASN A 346 -17.28 10.34 2.28
C ASN A 346 -18.21 9.16 1.95
N GLU A 347 -17.64 7.96 1.85
CA GLU A 347 -18.38 6.73 1.52
C GLU A 347 -19.53 6.46 2.50
N SER A 348 -19.42 6.92 3.75
CA SER A 348 -20.45 6.73 4.77
C SER A 348 -21.62 7.72 4.70
N GLN A 349 -21.47 8.87 4.03
CA GLN A 349 -22.49 9.93 4.01
C GLN A 349 -23.05 10.26 2.62
N ASN A 350 -22.49 9.69 1.55
CA ASN A 350 -23.00 9.78 0.17
C ASN A 350 -23.47 11.18 -0.29
N ASN A 351 -22.75 12.24 0.11
CA ASN A 351 -23.22 13.63 -0.07
C ASN A 351 -22.44 14.45 -1.10
N GLY A 352 -21.62 13.81 -1.94
CA GLY A 352 -20.87 14.45 -3.01
C GLY A 352 -19.67 13.63 -3.50
N SER A 353 -19.10 14.03 -4.63
CA SER A 353 -17.85 13.49 -5.16
C SER A 353 -16.79 14.59 -5.28
N VAL A 354 -15.53 14.17 -5.35
CA VAL A 354 -14.37 15.04 -5.55
C VAL A 354 -13.49 14.54 -6.69
N PHE A 355 -12.92 15.49 -7.43
CA PHE A 355 -11.85 15.26 -8.39
C PHE A 355 -10.49 15.30 -7.70
N HIS A 356 -9.66 14.33 -8.07
CA HIS A 356 -8.21 14.33 -7.85
C HIS A 356 -7.57 14.63 -9.21
N ILE A 357 -6.85 15.74 -9.28
CA ILE A 357 -6.15 16.19 -10.49
C ILE A 357 -4.72 15.68 -10.41
N GLU A 358 -4.36 14.80 -11.33
CA GLU A 358 -3.11 14.02 -11.26
C GLU A 358 -2.38 14.04 -12.62
N THR A 359 -1.09 13.73 -12.58
CA THR A 359 -0.27 13.43 -13.78
C THR A 359 0.58 12.17 -13.57
N SER A 360 0.96 11.51 -14.67
CA SER A 360 1.76 10.28 -14.64
C SER A 360 3.18 10.54 -15.13
N ALA A 361 4.19 10.09 -14.37
CA ALA A 361 5.60 10.19 -14.76
C ALA A 361 5.90 9.50 -16.09
N GLY A 362 5.23 8.37 -16.36
CA GLY A 362 5.39 7.65 -17.61
C GLY A 362 4.93 8.46 -18.83
N SER A 363 3.98 9.38 -18.66
CA SER A 363 3.50 10.25 -19.73
C SER A 363 4.53 11.29 -20.19
N ALA A 364 5.67 11.43 -19.48
CA ALA A 364 6.81 12.18 -19.98
C ALA A 364 7.36 11.62 -21.30
N LEU A 365 7.08 10.35 -21.62
CA LEU A 365 7.38 9.73 -22.91
C LEU A 365 6.86 10.57 -24.09
N THR A 366 5.66 11.15 -23.95
CA THR A 366 5.01 11.97 -24.99
C THR A 366 5.66 13.35 -25.10
N VAL A 367 6.14 13.90 -23.97
CA VAL A 367 6.66 15.28 -23.88
C VAL A 367 8.14 15.34 -24.23
N LEU A 368 8.92 14.36 -23.80
CA LEU A 368 10.36 14.27 -24.04
C LEU A 368 10.61 13.65 -25.42
N LYS A 369 10.60 14.49 -26.45
CA LYS A 369 10.81 14.06 -27.84
C LYS A 369 12.12 13.29 -28.01
N GLY A 370 12.07 12.17 -28.74
CA GLY A 370 13.21 11.28 -28.95
C GLY A 370 13.40 10.24 -27.84
N SER A 371 12.46 10.12 -26.90
CA SER A 371 12.46 9.05 -25.90
C SER A 371 12.41 7.65 -26.54
N SER A 372 13.04 6.69 -25.87
CA SER A 372 13.09 5.30 -26.29
C SER A 372 12.15 4.42 -25.46
N VAL A 373 11.73 3.30 -26.03
CA VAL A 373 10.93 2.28 -25.35
C VAL A 373 11.57 0.92 -25.62
N VAL A 374 11.74 0.11 -24.58
CA VAL A 374 12.33 -1.23 -24.69
C VAL A 374 11.45 -2.25 -24.01
N VAL A 375 11.21 -3.38 -24.68
CA VAL A 375 10.50 -4.52 -24.11
C VAL A 375 11.45 -5.30 -23.20
N VAL A 376 11.08 -5.48 -21.94
CA VAL A 376 11.86 -6.18 -20.93
C VAL A 376 11.17 -7.47 -20.48
N PRO A 377 11.91 -8.46 -19.95
CA PRO A 377 11.30 -9.65 -19.37
C PRO A 377 10.47 -9.30 -18.13
N LYS A 378 9.43 -10.11 -17.86
CA LYS A 378 8.51 -9.93 -16.73
C LYS A 378 9.22 -9.91 -15.37
N SER A 379 10.41 -10.53 -15.25
CA SER A 379 11.25 -10.47 -14.05
C SER A 379 11.64 -9.06 -13.62
N ARG A 380 11.56 -8.06 -14.52
CA ARG A 380 11.81 -6.65 -14.21
C ARG A 380 10.56 -5.89 -13.73
N PHE A 381 9.42 -6.57 -13.64
CA PHE A 381 8.14 -6.01 -13.25
C PHE A 381 7.34 -6.95 -12.35
N GLY A 382 7.54 -6.81 -11.03
CA GLY A 382 6.89 -7.58 -9.96
C GLY A 382 6.05 -6.74 -9.01
N ALA A 383 5.37 -5.70 -9.51
CA ALA A 383 4.57 -4.80 -8.67
C ALA A 383 3.37 -5.52 -8.02
N VAL A 384 3.09 -5.21 -6.75
CA VAL A 384 1.98 -5.79 -5.98
C VAL A 384 0.81 -4.81 -5.90
N LYS A 385 -0.30 -5.15 -6.56
CA LYS A 385 -1.55 -4.38 -6.60
C LYS A 385 -2.75 -5.11 -5.99
N SER A 386 -2.63 -6.41 -5.70
CA SER A 386 -3.68 -7.23 -5.09
C SER A 386 -3.13 -8.20 -4.04
N CYS A 387 -4.00 -8.66 -3.13
CA CYS A 387 -3.64 -9.71 -2.16
C CYS A 387 -3.27 -11.04 -2.84
N ALA A 388 -3.79 -11.32 -4.03
CA ALA A 388 -3.39 -12.48 -4.83
C ALA A 388 -1.91 -12.40 -5.24
N GLN A 389 -1.45 -11.23 -5.70
CA GLN A 389 -0.03 -10.99 -6.01
C GLN A 389 0.85 -11.01 -4.76
N LEU A 390 0.36 -10.46 -3.64
CA LEU A 390 1.08 -10.52 -2.36
C LEU A 390 1.23 -11.96 -1.86
N LEU A 391 0.19 -12.79 -2.00
CA LEU A 391 0.24 -14.20 -1.65
C LEU A 391 1.29 -14.96 -2.47
N LEU A 392 1.34 -14.72 -3.79
CA LEU A 392 2.39 -15.27 -4.66
C LEU A 392 3.77 -14.85 -4.17
N LEU A 393 3.99 -13.55 -3.97
CA LEU A 393 5.29 -13.00 -3.57
C LEU A 393 5.76 -13.55 -2.21
N ARG A 394 4.83 -13.75 -1.27
CA ARG A 394 5.13 -14.34 0.05
C ARG A 394 5.39 -15.85 -0.01
N SER A 395 4.92 -16.55 -1.05
CA SER A 395 5.07 -18.00 -1.20
C SER A 395 6.44 -18.42 -1.72
N ASP A 396 6.72 -19.71 -1.66
CA ASP A 396 7.93 -20.32 -2.24
C ASP A 396 7.90 -20.47 -3.77
N ALA A 397 6.86 -19.94 -4.45
CA ALA A 397 6.89 -19.74 -5.90
C ALA A 397 7.94 -18.70 -6.31
N TYR A 398 8.27 -17.79 -5.38
CA TYR A 398 9.42 -16.91 -5.47
C TYR A 398 10.50 -17.36 -4.50
N GLU A 399 11.75 -17.02 -4.80
CA GLU A 399 12.85 -16.94 -3.86
C GLU A 399 13.47 -15.54 -3.91
N VAL A 400 14.32 -15.20 -2.94
CA VAL A 400 15.07 -13.95 -2.97
C VAL A 400 16.49 -14.30 -3.41
N ASP A 401 16.86 -13.86 -4.61
CA ASP A 401 18.21 -13.95 -5.15
C ASP A 401 18.77 -12.53 -5.28
N ASP A 402 19.95 -12.30 -4.73
CA ASP A 402 20.57 -10.96 -4.68
C ASP A 402 19.57 -9.87 -4.20
N LEU A 403 18.83 -10.09 -3.10
CA LEU A 403 17.81 -9.15 -2.58
C LEU A 403 16.65 -8.81 -3.54
N VAL A 404 16.50 -9.53 -4.65
CA VAL A 404 15.42 -9.38 -5.61
C VAL A 404 14.56 -10.65 -5.59
N PRO A 405 13.22 -10.52 -5.47
CA PRO A 405 12.34 -11.66 -5.66
C PRO A 405 12.41 -12.17 -7.10
N VAL A 406 12.86 -13.42 -7.27
CA VAL A 406 12.92 -14.12 -8.56
C VAL A 406 12.06 -15.38 -8.48
N LEU A 407 11.65 -15.93 -9.63
CA LEU A 407 10.95 -17.22 -9.65
C LEU A 407 11.84 -18.31 -9.09
N ALA A 408 11.31 -19.13 -8.18
CA ALA A 408 12.07 -20.22 -7.59
C ALA A 408 12.48 -21.26 -8.65
N PRO A 409 13.64 -21.95 -8.52
CA PRO A 409 14.10 -22.96 -9.46
C PRO A 409 13.04 -24.04 -9.71
N GLY A 410 12.70 -24.23 -10.98
CA GLY A 410 11.65 -25.16 -11.43
C GLY A 410 10.27 -24.51 -11.65
N VAL A 411 10.06 -23.26 -11.21
CA VAL A 411 8.84 -22.49 -11.49
C VAL A 411 8.99 -21.78 -12.83
N THR A 412 8.32 -22.29 -13.85
CA THR A 412 8.33 -21.68 -15.20
C THR A 412 7.13 -20.76 -15.44
N LYS A 413 6.05 -20.95 -14.68
CA LYS A 413 4.83 -20.14 -14.74
C LYS A 413 4.25 -20.03 -13.33
N LEU A 414 3.85 -18.83 -12.94
CA LEU A 414 3.21 -18.60 -11.64
C LEU A 414 1.81 -19.22 -11.60
N PRO A 415 1.36 -19.72 -10.43
CA PRO A 415 0.00 -20.19 -10.27
C PRO A 415 -1.01 -19.07 -10.44
N VAL A 416 -2.17 -19.40 -11.00
CA VAL A 416 -3.33 -18.50 -11.03
C VAL A 416 -3.96 -18.49 -9.64
N ILE A 417 -4.07 -17.31 -9.02
CA ILE A 417 -4.63 -17.16 -7.67
C ILE A 417 -5.98 -16.47 -7.73
N ASN A 418 -7.03 -17.20 -7.35
CA ASN A 418 -8.40 -16.71 -7.29
C ASN A 418 -8.84 -16.65 -5.82
N LEU A 419 -8.90 -15.45 -5.26
CA LEU A 419 -9.39 -15.22 -3.90
C LEU A 419 -10.74 -14.51 -3.98
N ASP A 420 -11.69 -14.91 -3.15
CA ASP A 420 -12.96 -14.20 -3.03
C ASP A 420 -12.85 -12.95 -2.15
N ASP A 421 -14.00 -12.31 -1.92
CA ASP A 421 -14.11 -11.05 -1.18
C ASP A 421 -13.61 -11.12 0.28
N HIS A 422 -13.40 -12.32 0.84
CA HIS A 422 -12.88 -12.50 2.19
C HIS A 422 -11.36 -12.31 2.30
N TYR A 423 -10.67 -11.99 1.21
CA TYR A 423 -9.21 -11.83 1.15
C TYR A 423 -8.81 -10.52 0.46
N LYS A 424 -9.68 -9.51 0.49
CA LYS A 424 -9.47 -8.22 -0.18
C LYS A 424 -8.40 -7.36 0.50
N THR A 425 -8.19 -7.53 1.79
CA THR A 425 -7.24 -6.72 2.58
C THR A 425 -6.03 -7.52 3.04
N VAL A 426 -4.96 -6.83 3.43
CA VAL A 426 -3.77 -7.47 4.04
C VAL A 426 -4.16 -8.17 5.34
N ASP A 427 -4.97 -7.54 6.20
CA ASP A 427 -5.44 -8.13 7.44
C ASP A 427 -6.25 -9.42 7.22
N ASP A 428 -7.09 -9.43 6.17
CA ASP A 428 -7.83 -10.63 5.78
C ASP A 428 -6.91 -11.77 5.34
N LEU A 429 -5.88 -11.43 4.55
CA LEU A 429 -4.86 -12.37 4.09
C LEU A 429 -4.07 -12.92 5.29
N ASP A 430 -3.60 -12.05 6.19
CA ASP A 430 -2.86 -12.42 7.39
C ASP A 430 -3.70 -13.30 8.33
N ALA A 431 -5.00 -13.02 8.44
CA ALA A 431 -5.93 -13.86 9.20
C ALA A 431 -6.15 -15.26 8.57
N ALA A 432 -5.92 -15.40 7.26
CA ALA A 432 -5.97 -16.68 6.57
C ALA A 432 -4.66 -17.47 6.65
N PHE A 433 -3.54 -16.77 6.77
CA PHE A 433 -2.18 -17.34 6.79
C PHE A 433 -1.39 -16.95 8.06
N PRO A 434 -1.96 -17.12 9.28
CA PRO A 434 -1.35 -16.61 10.51
C PRO A 434 -0.02 -17.28 10.87
N ARG A 435 0.32 -18.40 10.21
CA ARG A 435 1.56 -19.16 10.40
C ARG A 435 2.40 -19.26 9.12
N GLY A 436 2.17 -18.36 8.18
CA GLY A 436 2.79 -18.38 6.87
C GLY A 436 1.87 -18.93 5.78
N VAL A 437 2.21 -18.58 4.54
CA VAL A 437 1.48 -18.97 3.34
C VAL A 437 1.81 -20.41 2.93
N PRO A 438 0.92 -21.12 2.22
CA PRO A 438 1.23 -22.46 1.71
C PRO A 438 2.36 -22.42 0.69
N SER A 439 3.04 -23.55 0.52
CA SER A 439 3.89 -23.78 -0.64
C SER A 439 3.04 -23.73 -1.90
N LEU A 440 3.43 -22.90 -2.86
CA LEU A 440 2.80 -22.75 -4.17
C LEU A 440 3.74 -23.17 -5.32
N LYS A 441 4.96 -23.63 -5.02
CA LYS A 441 5.95 -24.04 -6.03
C LYS A 441 5.45 -25.12 -7.02
N GLU A 442 4.64 -26.06 -6.54
CA GLU A 442 4.02 -27.13 -7.35
C GLU A 442 2.57 -26.82 -7.77
N CYS A 443 2.07 -25.61 -7.46
CA CYS A 443 0.69 -25.19 -7.73
C CYS A 443 0.56 -24.60 -9.13
N THR A 444 -0.52 -24.93 -9.85
CA THR A 444 -0.89 -24.30 -11.12
C THR A 444 -2.06 -23.34 -10.95
N MET A 445 -2.97 -23.60 -10.01
CA MET A 445 -4.08 -22.72 -9.67
C MET A 445 -4.50 -22.93 -8.22
N LEU A 446 -4.73 -21.85 -7.49
CA LEU A 446 -5.34 -21.86 -6.15
C LEU A 446 -6.59 -21.00 -6.16
N THR A 447 -7.73 -21.62 -5.90
CA THR A 447 -9.01 -20.92 -5.70
C THR A 447 -9.47 -21.10 -4.25
N ILE A 448 -9.74 -20.00 -3.55
CA ILE A 448 -10.26 -20.01 -2.18
C ILE A 448 -11.59 -19.24 -2.13
N SER A 449 -12.65 -19.92 -1.72
CA SER A 449 -13.98 -19.36 -1.55
C SER A 449 -14.48 -19.56 -0.14
N GLY A 450 -14.88 -18.48 0.53
CA GLY A 450 -15.22 -18.44 1.94
C GLY A 450 -14.00 -18.40 2.85
N ARG A 451 -14.24 -18.20 4.15
CA ARG A 451 -13.18 -18.02 5.16
C ARG A 451 -12.45 -19.34 5.44
N VAL A 452 -11.14 -19.39 5.22
CA VAL A 452 -10.29 -20.56 5.50
C VAL A 452 -9.04 -20.08 6.27
N GLU A 453 -8.48 -20.94 7.10
CA GLU A 453 -7.15 -20.76 7.70
C GLU A 453 -6.23 -21.84 7.14
N PHE A 454 -4.96 -21.53 6.86
CA PHE A 454 -3.99 -22.54 6.46
C PHE A 454 -3.08 -22.92 7.64
N ALA A 455 -2.87 -24.22 7.80
CA ALA A 455 -1.86 -24.72 8.71
C ALA A 455 -0.46 -24.43 8.17
N GLU A 456 0.49 -24.26 9.09
CA GLU A 456 1.91 -24.17 8.78
C GLU A 456 2.37 -25.40 7.97
N GLY A 457 3.18 -25.17 6.94
CA GLY A 457 3.71 -26.24 6.09
C GLY A 457 2.71 -26.86 5.11
N SER A 458 1.53 -26.24 4.89
CA SER A 458 0.60 -26.67 3.85
C SER A 458 1.22 -26.53 2.45
N VAL A 459 0.92 -27.47 1.55
CA VAL A 459 1.49 -27.54 0.19
C VAL A 459 0.36 -27.65 -0.82
N CYS A 460 0.21 -26.68 -1.71
CA CYS A 460 -0.74 -26.74 -2.83
C CYS A 460 -0.07 -27.34 -4.08
N MET A 461 -0.71 -28.33 -4.70
CA MET A 461 -0.18 -29.02 -5.88
C MET A 461 -1.20 -29.06 -7.02
N GLY A 462 -0.77 -28.72 -8.23
CA GLY A 462 -1.63 -28.63 -9.40
C GLY A 462 -2.77 -27.64 -9.19
N GLU A 463 -3.98 -28.02 -9.57
CA GLU A 463 -5.18 -27.20 -9.36
C GLU A 463 -5.81 -27.53 -8.00
N VAL A 464 -5.93 -26.50 -7.16
CA VAL A 464 -6.49 -26.58 -5.82
C VAL A 464 -7.68 -25.63 -5.71
N ALA A 465 -8.83 -26.15 -5.29
CA ALA A 465 -10.02 -25.35 -5.02
C ALA A 465 -10.56 -25.66 -3.62
N ILE A 466 -10.53 -24.68 -2.72
CA ILE A 466 -11.01 -24.81 -1.35
C ILE A 466 -12.27 -23.99 -1.19
N VAL A 467 -13.33 -24.63 -0.71
CA VAL A 467 -14.64 -24.00 -0.53
C VAL A 467 -15.07 -24.13 0.93
N ASN A 468 -15.47 -23.02 1.55
CA ASN A 468 -16.19 -22.99 2.81
C ASN A 468 -17.43 -22.10 2.68
N SER A 469 -18.60 -22.70 2.52
CA SER A 469 -19.86 -21.95 2.47
C SER A 469 -20.43 -21.61 3.85
N ASN A 470 -19.78 -21.98 4.94
CA ASN A 470 -20.23 -21.67 6.30
C ASN A 470 -19.51 -20.42 6.83
N PRO A 471 -20.18 -19.24 6.87
CA PRO A 471 -19.53 -17.98 7.23
C PRO A 471 -19.18 -17.89 8.73
N ARG A 472 -19.66 -18.82 9.56
CA ARG A 472 -19.46 -18.82 11.02
C ARG A 472 -18.18 -19.52 11.46
N VAL A 473 -17.54 -20.27 10.57
CA VAL A 473 -16.34 -21.04 10.87
C VAL A 473 -15.23 -20.68 9.90
N ARG A 474 -13.99 -20.84 10.36
CA ARG A 474 -12.77 -20.73 9.56
C ARG A 474 -12.05 -22.08 9.65
N PRO A 475 -12.46 -23.09 8.87
CA PRO A 475 -11.82 -24.41 8.90
C PRO A 475 -10.36 -24.29 8.48
N GLN A 476 -9.54 -25.21 9.00
CA GLN A 476 -8.12 -25.24 8.68
C GLN A 476 -7.86 -26.16 7.49
N ALA A 477 -7.19 -25.66 6.45
CA ALA A 477 -6.60 -26.45 5.37
C ALA A 477 -5.18 -26.86 5.76
N CYS A 478 -4.84 -28.14 5.68
CA CYS A 478 -3.57 -28.67 6.14
C CYS A 478 -3.00 -29.78 5.25
N GLY A 479 -1.68 -29.96 5.29
CA GLY A 479 -0.97 -31.01 4.56
C GLY A 479 -0.83 -30.73 3.07
N ARG A 480 -0.81 -31.79 2.26
CA ARG A 480 -0.74 -31.70 0.79
C ARG A 480 -2.15 -31.56 0.22
N LEU A 481 -2.41 -30.43 -0.42
CA LEU A 481 -3.70 -29.99 -0.93
C LEU A 481 -3.72 -30.16 -2.45
N GLN A 482 -4.69 -30.92 -2.97
CA GLN A 482 -4.87 -31.17 -4.40
C GLN A 482 -6.36 -31.33 -4.73
N GLY A 483 -6.77 -30.84 -5.90
CA GLY A 483 -8.15 -30.94 -6.36
C GLY A 483 -9.11 -30.07 -5.56
N ARG A 484 -10.39 -30.42 -5.60
CA ARG A 484 -11.45 -29.68 -4.91
C ARG A 484 -11.67 -30.22 -3.51
N MET A 485 -11.61 -29.35 -2.51
CA MET A 485 -11.91 -29.64 -1.10
C MET A 485 -13.05 -28.74 -0.63
N ASP A 486 -14.13 -29.36 -0.14
CA ASP A 486 -15.24 -28.65 0.50
C ASP A 486 -15.10 -28.76 2.01
N LEU A 487 -14.72 -27.65 2.64
CA LEU A 487 -14.53 -27.52 4.07
C LEU A 487 -15.76 -26.96 4.79
N THR A 488 -16.91 -26.82 4.11
CA THR A 488 -18.15 -26.24 4.68
C THR A 488 -18.62 -27.00 5.92
N GLN A 489 -18.49 -28.32 5.90
CA GLN A 489 -18.82 -29.22 7.00
C GLN A 489 -17.60 -29.65 7.80
N SER A 490 -16.41 -29.16 7.45
CA SER A 490 -15.18 -29.29 8.25
C SER A 490 -15.27 -28.39 9.48
N VAL A 491 -16.31 -28.61 10.27
CA VAL A 491 -16.18 -28.50 11.70
C VAL A 491 -15.18 -29.60 12.05
N SER A 492 -13.87 -29.28 12.06
CA SER A 492 -12.99 -30.06 12.93
C SER A 492 -13.70 -30.01 14.26
N ALA A 493 -14.17 -31.14 14.77
CA ALA A 493 -14.86 -31.21 16.03
C ALA A 493 -14.00 -30.41 17.02
N LEU A 494 -14.46 -29.20 17.36
CA LEU A 494 -13.94 -28.46 18.48
C LEU A 494 -14.34 -29.32 19.67
N GLU A 495 -13.51 -30.29 20.04
CA GLU A 495 -13.60 -30.92 21.34
C GLU A 495 -13.31 -29.81 22.34
N VAL A 496 -14.36 -29.07 22.69
CA VAL A 496 -14.35 -28.21 23.85
C VAL A 496 -14.17 -29.17 25.03
N LYS A 497 -12.93 -29.32 25.50
CA LYS A 497 -12.65 -30.11 26.69
C LYS A 497 -13.18 -29.33 27.88
N GLU A 498 -14.35 -29.73 28.35
CA GLU A 498 -14.93 -29.29 29.60
C GLU A 498 -14.79 -30.36 30.66
N TRP A 499 -14.43 -29.95 31.87
CA TRP A 499 -14.47 -30.83 33.02
C TRP A 499 -14.83 -30.05 34.28
N VAL A 500 -15.37 -30.77 35.25
CA VAL A 500 -15.73 -30.21 36.55
C VAL A 500 -14.59 -30.46 37.53
N VAL A 501 -14.16 -29.39 38.17
CA VAL A 501 -13.23 -29.40 39.30
C VAL A 501 -14.04 -29.30 40.58
N ILE A 502 -13.90 -30.28 41.47
CA ILE A 502 -14.60 -30.29 42.75
C ILE A 502 -13.59 -30.10 43.88
N VAL A 503 -13.74 -29.01 44.64
CA VAL A 503 -12.87 -28.71 45.79
C VAL A 503 -13.70 -28.32 47.03
N ASN A 504 -13.22 -28.72 48.20
CA ASN A 504 -13.85 -28.41 49.48
C ASN A 504 -13.00 -27.41 50.27
N LYS A 505 -13.59 -26.28 50.65
CA LYS A 505 -13.02 -25.26 51.53
C LYS A 505 -13.33 -25.60 52.98
N VAL A 506 -12.28 -25.83 53.77
CA VAL A 506 -12.38 -25.92 55.23
C VAL A 506 -12.26 -24.51 55.83
N ALA A 507 -12.95 -24.25 56.94
CA ALA A 507 -13.27 -22.92 57.47
C ALA A 507 -12.07 -22.00 57.79
N THR A 508 -10.83 -22.48 57.74
CA THR A 508 -9.62 -21.68 57.98
C THR A 508 -8.56 -21.90 56.89
N GLY A 509 -8.50 -20.97 55.94
CA GLY A 509 -7.22 -20.58 55.31
C GLY A 509 -6.84 -21.16 53.95
N ASN A 510 -7.57 -22.11 53.36
CA ASN A 510 -7.17 -22.63 52.05
C ASN A 510 -7.57 -21.65 50.92
N SER A 511 -6.58 -20.94 50.37
CA SER A 511 -6.75 -20.19 49.13
C SER A 511 -7.02 -21.17 47.98
N LEU A 512 -7.82 -20.73 46.98
CA LEU A 512 -8.03 -21.52 45.76
C LEU A 512 -6.71 -21.74 45.01
N GLY A 513 -5.78 -20.78 45.12
CA GLY A 513 -4.44 -20.85 44.53
C GLY A 513 -4.45 -20.68 43.01
N MET A 514 -5.23 -19.72 42.52
CA MET A 514 -5.35 -19.39 41.10
C MET A 514 -5.64 -17.91 40.91
N ASP A 515 -4.93 -17.28 39.98
CA ASP A 515 -5.17 -15.91 39.52
C ASP A 515 -6.02 -15.94 38.26
N VAL A 516 -7.00 -15.03 38.21
CA VAL A 516 -7.94 -14.94 37.09
C VAL A 516 -8.11 -13.50 36.61
N ARG A 517 -8.33 -13.35 35.30
CA ARG A 517 -8.67 -12.07 34.67
C ARG A 517 -10.06 -12.15 34.05
N LYS A 518 -10.87 -11.11 34.24
CA LYS A 518 -12.20 -10.96 33.63
C LYS A 518 -12.06 -10.60 32.15
N ASP A 519 -12.93 -11.14 31.31
CA ASP A 519 -13.08 -10.69 29.92
C ASP A 519 -13.78 -9.33 29.84
N THR A 520 -13.72 -8.68 28.66
CA THR A 520 -14.30 -7.34 28.43
C THR A 520 -15.82 -7.29 28.60
N LYS A 521 -16.50 -8.44 28.53
CA LYS A 521 -17.94 -8.59 28.73
C LYS A 521 -18.34 -9.00 30.16
N ASN A 522 -17.37 -9.18 31.06
CA ASN A 522 -17.57 -9.63 32.45
C ASN A 522 -18.37 -10.95 32.55
N THR A 523 -18.18 -11.83 31.57
CA THR A 523 -18.89 -13.11 31.44
C THR A 523 -18.03 -14.32 31.78
N LEU A 524 -16.71 -14.25 31.59
CA LEU A 524 -15.78 -15.37 31.73
C LEU A 524 -14.54 -15.00 32.55
N TRP A 525 -13.89 -16.01 33.15
CA TRP A 525 -12.58 -15.86 33.79
C TRP A 525 -11.49 -16.63 33.06
N LEU A 526 -10.49 -15.91 32.58
CA LEU A 526 -9.26 -16.50 32.07
C LEU A 526 -8.31 -16.80 33.23
N VAL A 527 -7.88 -18.05 33.34
CA VAL A 527 -6.82 -18.44 34.27
C VAL A 527 -5.49 -17.85 33.78
N THR A 528 -4.94 -16.90 34.54
CA THR A 528 -3.66 -16.28 34.21
C THR A 528 -2.50 -17.02 34.86
N ARG A 529 -2.74 -17.64 36.02
CA ARG A 529 -1.74 -18.41 36.78
C ARG A 529 -2.40 -19.38 37.75
N VAL A 530 -1.80 -20.56 37.95
CA VAL A 530 -2.11 -21.44 39.09
C VAL A 530 -0.95 -21.32 40.08
N THR A 531 -1.23 -20.90 41.30
CA THR A 531 -0.26 -20.56 42.34
C THR A 531 -0.15 -21.59 43.47
N GLY A 532 -0.94 -22.67 43.41
CA GLY A 532 -0.95 -23.75 44.40
C GLY A 532 -2.36 -23.94 44.98
N GLY A 533 -2.47 -24.09 46.29
CA GLY A 533 -3.76 -24.16 46.99
C GLY A 533 -4.63 -25.35 46.58
N LEU A 534 -5.95 -25.22 46.75
CA LEU A 534 -6.90 -26.30 46.45
C LEU A 534 -6.88 -26.74 44.98
N ILE A 535 -6.70 -25.79 44.05
CA ILE A 535 -6.59 -26.11 42.62
C ILE A 535 -5.26 -26.80 42.31
N GLY A 536 -4.17 -26.38 42.96
CA GLY A 536 -2.87 -27.04 42.86
C GLY A 536 -2.90 -28.48 43.35
N GLN A 537 -3.55 -28.75 44.48
CA GLN A 537 -3.74 -30.11 44.99
C GLN A 537 -4.61 -30.94 44.04
N TRP A 538 -5.77 -30.42 43.62
CA TRP A 538 -6.65 -31.09 42.69
C TRP A 538 -5.92 -31.44 41.36
N ASN A 539 -5.05 -30.56 40.88
CA ASN A 539 -4.22 -30.80 39.69
C ASN A 539 -3.22 -31.95 39.84
N GLN A 540 -2.65 -32.15 41.04
CA GLN A 540 -1.74 -33.26 41.31
C GLN A 540 -2.48 -34.60 41.29
N GLU A 541 -3.70 -34.63 41.81
CA GLU A 541 -4.58 -35.80 41.81
C GLU A 541 -5.21 -36.07 40.44
N ASN A 542 -5.31 -35.05 39.57
CA ASN A 542 -5.95 -35.11 38.26
C ASN A 542 -5.01 -34.65 37.13
N PRO A 543 -3.88 -35.35 36.86
CA PRO A 543 -2.84 -34.87 35.95
C PRO A 543 -3.33 -34.67 34.51
N THR A 544 -4.28 -35.49 34.04
CA THR A 544 -4.85 -35.41 32.68
C THR A 544 -5.88 -34.28 32.51
N LYS A 545 -6.48 -33.80 33.61
CA LYS A 545 -7.49 -32.74 33.62
C LYS A 545 -7.02 -31.49 34.38
N ARG A 546 -5.73 -31.36 34.67
CA ARG A 546 -5.20 -30.23 35.46
C ARG A 546 -5.66 -28.88 34.89
N VAL A 547 -6.06 -27.95 35.73
CA VAL A 547 -6.30 -26.54 35.40
C VAL A 547 -4.96 -25.84 35.18
N LYS A 548 -4.80 -25.08 34.10
CA LYS A 548 -3.57 -24.36 33.77
C LYS A 548 -3.85 -22.97 33.19
N LYS A 549 -2.80 -22.14 33.06
CA LYS A 549 -2.86 -20.85 32.36
C LYS A 549 -3.48 -21.04 30.97
N GLY A 550 -4.46 -20.21 30.63
CA GLY A 550 -5.19 -20.27 29.36
C GLY A 550 -6.54 -20.98 29.43
N ASP A 551 -6.83 -21.73 30.50
CA ASP A 551 -8.16 -22.31 30.71
C ASP A 551 -9.18 -21.22 31.10
N LEU A 552 -10.47 -21.48 30.85
CA LEU A 552 -11.59 -20.60 31.15
C LEU A 552 -12.49 -21.21 32.23
N LEU A 553 -12.85 -20.43 33.25
CA LEU A 553 -13.92 -20.83 34.18
C LEU A 553 -15.25 -20.32 33.65
N ILE A 554 -16.17 -21.25 33.44
CA ILE A 554 -17.47 -21.00 32.81
C ILE A 554 -18.59 -20.90 33.85
N ARG A 555 -18.48 -21.67 34.93
CA ARG A 555 -19.50 -21.78 35.98
C ARG A 555 -18.87 -22.16 37.31
N VAL A 556 -19.38 -21.61 38.40
CA VAL A 556 -19.08 -22.04 39.77
C VAL A 556 -20.41 -22.38 40.45
N ASN A 557 -20.59 -23.63 40.85
CA ASN A 557 -21.86 -24.17 41.33
C ASN A 557 -22.99 -23.88 40.32
N GLU A 558 -24.05 -23.16 40.73
CA GLU A 558 -25.16 -22.77 39.86
C GLU A 558 -24.99 -21.38 39.23
N VAL A 559 -23.84 -20.72 39.42
CA VAL A 559 -23.60 -19.34 38.97
C VAL A 559 -22.76 -19.33 37.70
N SER A 560 -23.31 -18.76 36.62
CA SER A 560 -22.65 -18.54 35.32
C SER A 560 -23.04 -17.19 34.71
N GLY A 561 -22.34 -16.74 33.67
CA GLY A 561 -22.70 -15.54 32.89
C GLY A 561 -22.44 -14.20 33.60
N SER A 562 -21.93 -14.22 34.83
CA SER A 562 -21.43 -13.05 35.54
C SER A 562 -20.16 -13.40 36.29
N ALA A 563 -19.05 -12.89 35.77
CA ALA A 563 -17.74 -13.06 36.37
C ALA A 563 -17.67 -12.47 37.78
N THR A 564 -18.45 -11.44 38.13
CA THR A 564 -18.47 -10.93 39.51
C THR A 564 -19.17 -11.89 40.47
N ARG A 565 -20.35 -12.41 40.10
CA ARG A 565 -21.13 -13.33 40.96
C ARG A 565 -20.43 -14.66 41.17
N MET A 566 -19.69 -15.15 40.18
CA MET A 566 -18.86 -16.34 40.36
C MET A 566 -17.78 -16.13 41.44
N ILE A 567 -17.25 -14.92 41.65
CA ILE A 567 -16.21 -14.63 42.66
C ILE A 567 -16.85 -14.72 44.03
N GLU A 568 -17.98 -14.05 44.19
CA GLU A 568 -18.77 -14.06 45.41
C GLU A 568 -19.15 -15.50 45.81
N GLU A 569 -19.55 -16.32 44.83
CA GLU A 569 -19.86 -17.72 45.07
C GLU A 569 -18.64 -18.52 45.53
N THR A 570 -17.46 -18.29 44.92
CA THR A 570 -16.24 -18.91 45.42
C THR A 570 -15.93 -18.48 46.85
N GLN A 571 -16.18 -17.24 47.25
CA GLN A 571 -15.87 -16.75 48.60
C GLN A 571 -16.84 -17.31 49.66
N ARG A 572 -18.11 -17.52 49.29
CA ARG A 572 -19.17 -17.92 50.21
C ARG A 572 -19.29 -19.44 50.41
N ALA A 573 -19.15 -20.22 49.33
CA ALA A 573 -19.49 -21.64 49.37
C ALA A 573 -18.35 -22.51 49.92
N GLY A 574 -18.70 -23.44 50.82
CA GLY A 574 -17.77 -24.42 51.38
C GLY A 574 -17.40 -25.55 50.40
N LYS A 575 -18.27 -25.89 49.45
CA LYS A 575 -17.98 -26.82 48.35
C LYS A 575 -18.10 -26.05 47.03
N LEU A 576 -17.12 -26.25 46.15
CA LEU A 576 -17.10 -25.61 44.83
C LEU A 576 -17.06 -26.68 43.74
N GLU A 577 -18.01 -26.60 42.83
CA GLU A 577 -18.06 -27.32 41.57
C GLU A 577 -17.80 -26.33 40.43
N ILE A 578 -16.57 -26.33 39.92
CA ILE A 578 -16.11 -25.35 38.94
C ILE A 578 -16.06 -26.01 37.57
N LEU A 579 -16.88 -25.53 36.63
CA LEU A 579 -16.81 -25.94 35.24
C LEU A 579 -15.67 -25.20 34.55
N VAL A 580 -14.65 -25.94 34.14
CA VAL A 580 -13.49 -25.43 33.43
C VAL A 580 -13.57 -25.86 31.97
N ARG A 581 -13.28 -24.93 31.07
CA ARG A 581 -13.18 -25.14 29.63
C ARG A 581 -11.76 -24.84 29.19
N ARG A 582 -11.14 -25.78 28.50
CA ARG A 582 -9.88 -25.53 27.80
C ARG A 582 -10.17 -25.11 26.35
N PRO A 583 -9.76 -23.91 25.93
CA PRO A 583 -9.61 -23.62 24.51
C PRO A 583 -8.43 -24.48 24.00
N ASP A 584 -8.68 -25.47 23.16
CA ASP A 584 -7.58 -26.24 22.59
C ASP A 584 -6.86 -25.38 21.53
N VAL A 585 -5.58 -25.13 21.80
CA VAL A 585 -4.55 -24.90 20.79
C VAL A 585 -4.18 -26.28 20.24
N CYS A 586 -4.59 -26.53 18.98
CA CYS A 586 -4.18 -27.58 18.03
C CYS A 586 -3.83 -28.98 18.58
N LEU A 587 -4.58 -30.01 18.15
CA LEU A 587 -4.17 -31.40 18.21
C LEU A 587 -3.51 -31.81 16.88
N SER A 588 -2.27 -32.26 16.99
CA SER A 588 -1.60 -33.15 16.03
C SER A 588 -2.29 -34.52 15.99
N SER A 589 -2.37 -35.15 14.82
CA SER A 589 -2.38 -36.61 14.71
C SER A 589 -1.35 -37.04 13.68
N VAL A 590 -0.37 -37.81 14.16
CA VAL A 590 0.59 -38.58 13.36
C VAL A 590 -0.06 -39.93 12.98
N SER A 591 0.35 -40.43 11.79
CA SER A 591 0.20 -41.77 11.19
C SER A 591 -1.20 -42.20 10.73
N GLU A 592 -1.38 -42.81 9.56
CA GLU A 592 -0.44 -43.61 8.72
C GLU A 592 0.03 -42.94 7.43
#